data_AF-A0A261AY07-F1
#
_entry.id   AF-A0A261AY07-F1
#
_cell.length_a   1.000
_cell.length_b   1.000
_cell.length_c   1.000
_cell.angle_alpha   90.00
_cell.angle_beta   90.00
_cell.angle_gamma   90.00
#
_symmetry.space_group_name_H-M   'P 1'
#
loop_
_entity.id
_entity.type
_entity.pdbx_description
1 polymer ?
#
loop_
_entity_poly.entity_id
_entity_poly.type
_entity_poly.pdbx_seq_one_letter_code
_entity_poly.pdbx_strand_id
1 'polypeptide(L)'
;MKNCYSVEIGENWLSYTDMNRFIKFWTQSAVDMFDDYLKIKMEDDIPENELFDGMTRLNSSRFRSPTYFVMANSTKSERERPILVVLYEENKLKFLAWSPEDILQNVNGRDICRQIELDALKDVERRKELKKKLEENDEEDIRKQIRQLNEKLMEMEVRGKFSIVESS
;
A
#
# COMPACT_ATOMS: atom_id res chain seq x y z
N MET A 1 0.92 -19.13 -5.35
CA MET A 1 -0.54 -19.02 -5.13
C MET A 1 -1.08 -18.21 -6.29
N LYS A 2 -1.97 -18.78 -7.10
CA LYS A 2 -2.64 -18.08 -8.21
C LYS A 2 -4.12 -18.29 -7.99
N ASN A 3 -4.88 -17.22 -7.81
CA ASN A 3 -6.33 -17.23 -7.61
C ASN A 3 -6.78 -18.15 -6.45
N CYS A 4 -6.07 -18.11 -5.32
CA CYS A 4 -6.57 -18.73 -4.10
C CYS A 4 -7.62 -17.79 -3.50
N TYR A 5 -8.82 -18.31 -3.19
CA TYR A 5 -9.93 -17.48 -2.70
C TYR A 5 -9.58 -16.80 -1.36
N SER A 6 -9.45 -17.59 -0.29
CA SER A 6 -8.98 -17.12 1.01
C SER A 6 -7.95 -18.08 1.57
N VAL A 7 -6.88 -17.54 2.15
CA VAL A 7 -5.82 -18.34 2.80
C VAL A 7 -5.63 -17.85 4.22
N GLU A 8 -5.66 -18.77 5.18
CA GLU A 8 -5.32 -18.47 6.57
C GLU A 8 -4.13 -19.32 7.02
N ILE A 9 -3.10 -18.65 7.50
CA ILE A 9 -1.92 -19.26 8.10
C ILE A 9 -2.02 -19.01 9.61
N GLY A 10 -2.21 -20.11 10.36
CA GLY A 10 -2.25 -20.10 11.81
C GLY A 10 -0.86 -19.93 12.42
N GLU A 11 -0.54 -20.72 13.45
CA GLU A 11 0.79 -20.68 14.06
C GLU A 11 1.89 -20.96 13.04
N ASN A 12 2.87 -20.08 13.00
CA ASN A 12 3.94 -20.08 12.01
C ASN A 12 5.18 -19.40 12.60
N TRP A 13 6.30 -19.53 11.89
CA TRP A 13 7.61 -19.04 12.33
C TRP A 13 8.07 -17.87 11.45
N LEU A 14 7.14 -17.21 10.76
CA LEU A 14 7.45 -16.12 9.85
C LEU A 14 7.74 -14.86 10.67
N SER A 15 8.87 -14.22 10.36
CA SER A 15 9.22 -12.93 10.95
C SER A 15 8.56 -11.77 10.20
N TYR A 16 8.53 -10.58 10.79
CA TYR A 16 8.15 -9.35 10.08
C TYR A 16 9.08 -9.04 8.90
N THR A 17 10.34 -9.47 8.96
CA THR A 17 11.26 -9.40 7.82
C THR A 17 10.83 -10.33 6.67
N ASP A 18 10.30 -11.51 6.98
CA ASP A 18 9.73 -12.40 5.95
C ASP A 18 8.45 -11.82 5.35
N MET A 19 7.64 -11.16 6.17
CA MET A 19 6.46 -10.44 5.70
C MET A 19 6.83 -9.25 4.80
N ASN A 20 7.88 -8.51 5.14
CA ASN A 20 8.43 -7.46 4.27
C ASN A 20 8.83 -8.02 2.90
N ARG A 21 9.56 -9.15 2.89
CA ARG A 21 9.94 -9.85 1.64
C ARG A 21 8.72 -10.29 0.85
N PHE A 22 7.69 -10.80 1.53
CA PHE A 22 6.43 -11.19 0.90
C PHE A 22 5.72 -9.99 0.25
N ILE A 23 5.59 -8.85 0.94
CA ILE A 23 4.95 -7.66 0.38
C ILE A 23 5.75 -7.15 -0.82
N LYS A 24 7.09 -7.08 -0.71
CA LYS A 24 7.97 -6.70 -1.84
C LYS A 24 7.82 -7.65 -3.03
N PHE A 25 7.68 -8.95 -2.79
CA PHE A 25 7.43 -9.93 -3.84
C PHE A 25 6.04 -9.71 -4.46
N TRP A 26 5.02 -9.44 -3.65
CA TRP A 26 3.67 -9.14 -4.11
C TRP A 26 3.63 -7.89 -4.99
N THR A 27 4.34 -6.82 -4.63
CA THR A 27 4.35 -5.57 -5.42
C THR A 27 5.03 -5.75 -6.77
N GLN A 28 5.91 -6.73 -6.91
CA GLN A 28 6.62 -7.04 -8.16
C GLN A 28 5.94 -8.13 -8.99
N SER A 29 4.94 -8.81 -8.44
CA SER A 29 4.22 -9.88 -9.13
C SER A 29 3.36 -9.35 -10.27
N ALA A 30 3.38 -10.05 -11.39
CA ALA A 30 2.53 -9.77 -12.54
C ALA A 30 1.07 -10.24 -12.32
N VAL A 31 0.82 -11.09 -11.33
CA VAL A 31 -0.49 -11.69 -11.06
C VAL A 31 -0.99 -11.38 -9.65
N ASP A 32 -2.30 -11.34 -9.48
CA ASP A 32 -2.97 -11.30 -8.19
C ASP A 32 -2.83 -12.68 -7.48
N MET A 33 -2.23 -12.67 -6.28
CA MET A 33 -1.88 -13.92 -5.57
C MET A 33 -3.05 -14.54 -4.81
N PHE A 34 -4.07 -13.74 -4.48
CA PHE A 34 -5.26 -14.11 -3.73
C PHE A 34 -6.44 -13.24 -4.17
N ASP A 35 -7.65 -13.84 -4.19
CA ASP A 35 -8.86 -13.16 -4.67
C ASP A 35 -9.61 -12.40 -3.57
N ASP A 36 -9.71 -12.98 -2.36
CA ASP A 36 -10.36 -12.35 -1.21
C ASP A 36 -9.32 -11.87 -0.21
N TYR A 37 -8.66 -12.77 0.53
CA TYR A 37 -7.62 -12.39 1.50
C TYR A 37 -6.56 -13.44 1.77
N LEU A 38 -5.42 -12.97 2.27
CA LEU A 38 -4.45 -13.76 3.03
C LEU A 38 -4.44 -13.27 4.48
N LYS A 39 -4.62 -14.17 5.44
CA LYS A 39 -4.50 -13.91 6.88
C LYS A 39 -3.34 -14.69 7.45
N ILE A 40 -2.51 -14.05 8.26
CA ILE A 40 -1.37 -14.68 8.92
C ILE A 40 -1.39 -14.27 10.39
N LYS A 41 -1.40 -15.25 11.29
CA LYS A 41 -1.22 -15.00 12.73
C LYS A 41 0.20 -14.48 12.97
N MET A 42 0.32 -13.32 13.60
CA MET A 42 1.60 -12.64 13.90
C MET A 42 1.64 -12.25 15.38
N GLU A 43 2.79 -11.76 15.85
CA GLU A 43 2.93 -11.21 17.20
C GLU A 43 2.14 -9.92 17.40
N ASP A 44 1.88 -9.56 18.66
CA ASP A 44 0.88 -8.56 19.01
C ASP A 44 1.24 -7.11 18.61
N ASP A 45 2.53 -6.80 18.53
CA ASP A 45 3.05 -5.49 18.10
C ASP A 45 3.59 -5.56 16.67
N ILE A 46 3.17 -4.63 15.81
CA ILE A 46 3.68 -4.51 14.44
C ILE A 46 4.89 -3.58 14.41
N PRO A 47 6.11 -4.09 14.18
CA PRO A 47 7.26 -3.24 13.88
C PRO A 47 7.11 -2.70 12.46
N GLU A 48 6.39 -1.59 12.30
CA GLU A 48 6.12 -0.99 10.99
C GLU A 48 7.41 -0.71 10.19
N ASN A 49 8.49 -0.35 10.88
CA ASN A 49 9.80 -0.10 10.27
C ASN A 49 10.43 -1.37 9.68
N GLU A 50 10.16 -2.54 10.25
CA GLU A 50 10.63 -3.82 9.69
C GLU A 50 9.69 -4.30 8.60
N LEU A 51 8.38 -4.27 8.86
CA LEU A 51 7.36 -4.75 7.92
C LEU A 51 7.37 -3.98 6.61
N PHE A 52 7.56 -2.66 6.66
CA PHE A 52 7.52 -1.77 5.49
C PHE A 52 8.88 -1.20 5.09
N ASP A 53 9.98 -1.80 5.58
CA ASP A 53 11.33 -1.39 5.19
C ASP A 53 11.47 -1.29 3.66
N GLY A 54 11.97 -0.16 3.18
CA GLY A 54 12.17 0.10 1.76
C GLY A 54 10.89 0.24 0.92
N MET A 55 9.73 0.49 1.53
CA MET A 55 8.46 0.68 0.80
C MET A 55 7.79 2.02 1.09
N THR A 56 7.28 2.66 0.02
CA THR A 56 6.30 3.73 0.16
C THR A 56 4.94 3.14 0.53
N ARG A 57 4.28 3.76 1.51
CA ARG A 57 2.94 3.37 1.95
C ARG A 57 2.11 4.56 2.40
N LEU A 58 0.80 4.35 2.51
CA LEU A 58 -0.11 5.23 3.24
C LEU A 58 -0.51 4.57 4.56
N ASN A 59 -0.55 5.35 5.64
CA ASN A 59 -1.04 4.92 6.95
C ASN A 59 -2.42 5.52 7.19
N SER A 60 -3.45 4.70 7.27
CA SER A 60 -4.81 5.19 7.49
C SER A 60 -5.04 5.60 8.94
N SER A 61 -5.71 6.74 9.13
CA SER A 61 -6.33 7.12 10.41
C SER A 61 -7.87 6.98 10.37
N ARG A 62 -8.42 6.38 9.30
CA ARG A 62 -9.88 6.15 9.15
C ARG A 62 -10.41 5.02 10.04
N PHE A 63 -9.55 4.10 10.45
CA PHE A 63 -9.92 2.86 11.12
C PHE A 63 -9.32 2.79 12.52
N ARG A 64 -9.97 2.03 13.40
CA ARG A 64 -9.42 1.76 14.75
C ARG A 64 -8.22 0.84 14.69
N SER A 65 -8.27 -0.14 13.80
CA SER A 65 -7.15 -1.01 13.51
C SER A 65 -6.14 -0.30 12.63
N PRO A 66 -4.83 -0.55 12.84
CA PRO A 66 -3.81 -0.16 11.88
C PRO A 66 -4.13 -0.71 10.48
N THR A 67 -4.15 0.18 9.50
CA THR A 67 -4.45 -0.12 8.10
C THR A 67 -3.48 0.63 7.22
N TYR A 68 -2.83 -0.09 6.31
CA TYR A 68 -1.81 0.44 5.41
C TYR A 68 -2.16 0.13 3.97
N PHE A 69 -1.71 1.00 3.07
CA PHE A 69 -1.91 0.84 1.63
C PHE A 69 -0.56 0.89 0.92
N VAL A 70 -0.28 -0.12 0.11
CA VAL A 70 0.96 -0.24 -0.69
C VAL A 70 0.56 -0.44 -2.14
N MET A 71 1.25 0.23 -3.06
CA MET A 71 0.99 0.10 -4.50
C MET A 71 1.88 -0.99 -5.11
N ALA A 72 1.30 -1.79 -6.01
CA ALA A 72 2.06 -2.66 -6.88
C ALA A 72 2.87 -1.83 -7.89
N ASN A 73 3.98 -2.39 -8.39
CA ASN A 73 4.77 -1.74 -9.42
C ASN A 73 3.99 -1.75 -10.75
N SER A 74 3.67 -0.54 -11.22
CA SER A 74 2.86 -0.29 -12.41
C SER A 74 3.55 -0.69 -13.72
N THR A 75 4.87 -0.78 -13.73
CA THR A 75 5.67 -1.02 -14.95
C THR A 75 5.67 -2.48 -15.44
N LYS A 76 5.09 -3.42 -14.68
CA LYS A 76 5.26 -4.86 -14.91
C LYS A 76 3.98 -5.70 -14.88
N SER A 77 2.79 -5.13 -14.71
CA SER A 77 1.64 -5.94 -14.31
C SER A 77 0.40 -5.79 -15.20
N GLU A 78 -0.16 -6.95 -15.60
CA GLU A 78 -1.52 -7.14 -16.12
C GLU A 78 -2.53 -7.30 -14.96
N ARG A 79 -2.13 -6.95 -13.73
CA ARG A 79 -2.94 -7.20 -12.53
C ARG A 79 -4.15 -6.28 -12.49
N GLU A 80 -5.26 -6.81 -12.00
CA GLU A 80 -6.51 -6.05 -11.89
C GLU A 80 -6.48 -5.17 -10.63
N ARG A 81 -5.81 -5.63 -9.57
CA ARG A 81 -5.86 -5.01 -8.23
C ARG A 81 -4.56 -4.33 -7.84
N PRO A 82 -4.36 -3.03 -8.13
CA PRO A 82 -3.07 -2.36 -7.97
C PRO A 82 -2.68 -2.06 -6.51
N ILE A 83 -3.61 -2.14 -5.55
CA ILE A 83 -3.34 -1.82 -4.15
C ILE A 83 -3.34 -3.07 -3.29
N LEU A 84 -2.33 -3.18 -2.42
CA LEU A 84 -2.36 -4.07 -1.28
C LEU A 84 -2.82 -3.28 -0.06
N VAL A 85 -3.94 -3.69 0.52
CA VAL A 85 -4.36 -3.25 1.84
C VAL A 85 -3.80 -4.25 2.86
N VAL A 86 -3.08 -3.73 3.85
CA VAL A 86 -2.57 -4.50 4.99
C VAL A 86 -3.31 -4.01 6.24
N LEU A 87 -4.08 -4.88 6.89
CA LEU A 87 -4.82 -4.57 8.10
C LEU A 87 -4.37 -5.46 9.24
N TYR A 88 -4.49 -4.93 10.44
CA TYR A 88 -4.30 -5.71 11.65
C TYR A 88 -5.64 -6.04 12.33
N GLU A 89 -5.92 -7.32 12.53
CA GLU A 89 -7.17 -7.82 13.10
C GLU A 89 -6.85 -8.99 14.05
N GLU A 90 -7.10 -8.82 15.35
CA GLU A 90 -7.05 -9.89 16.36
C GLU A 90 -5.77 -10.75 16.28
N ASN A 91 -4.60 -10.10 16.29
CA ASN A 91 -3.28 -10.73 16.22
C ASN A 91 -2.98 -11.41 14.87
N LYS A 92 -3.64 -10.93 13.81
CA LYS A 92 -3.41 -11.37 12.44
C LYS A 92 -3.14 -10.18 11.54
N LEU A 93 -2.15 -10.32 10.67
CA LEU A 93 -2.03 -9.49 9.48
C LEU A 93 -2.98 -10.03 8.41
N LYS A 94 -3.88 -9.17 7.95
CA LYS A 94 -4.78 -9.43 6.83
C LYS A 94 -4.32 -8.63 5.62
N PHE A 95 -4.15 -9.33 4.51
CA PHE A 95 -3.77 -8.78 3.22
C PHE A 95 -4.95 -8.88 2.27
N LEU A 96 -5.30 -7.77 1.61
CA LEU A 96 -6.36 -7.66 0.61
C LEU A 96 -5.78 -6.98 -0.62
N ALA A 97 -6.06 -7.52 -1.80
CA ALA A 97 -5.79 -6.82 -3.04
C ALA A 97 -7.04 -6.00 -3.38
N TRP A 98 -6.87 -4.80 -3.92
CA TRP A 98 -7.99 -3.92 -4.26
C TRP A 98 -7.79 -3.17 -5.58
N SER A 99 -8.87 -3.06 -6.35
CA SER A 99 -9.05 -2.13 -7.48
C SER A 99 -10.28 -1.23 -7.28
N PRO A 100 -10.40 -0.11 -8.01
CA PRO A 100 -11.59 0.76 -7.95
C PRO A 100 -12.92 0.08 -8.25
N GLU A 101 -12.88 -1.04 -8.97
CA GLU A 101 -14.05 -1.85 -9.31
C GLU A 101 -14.46 -2.80 -8.17
N ASP A 102 -13.56 -3.06 -7.21
CA ASP A 102 -13.82 -3.93 -6.07
C ASP A 102 -14.63 -3.21 -4.96
N ILE A 103 -15.66 -3.90 -4.47
CA ILE A 103 -16.38 -3.49 -3.26
C ILE A 103 -15.67 -4.09 -2.05
N LEU A 104 -14.86 -3.28 -1.36
CA LEU A 104 -14.15 -3.70 -0.16
C LEU A 104 -14.61 -2.88 1.05
N GLN A 105 -15.48 -3.49 1.88
CA GLN A 105 -16.09 -2.85 3.04
C GLN A 105 -15.74 -3.56 4.34
N ASN A 106 -15.69 -2.80 5.43
CA ASN A 106 -15.57 -3.37 6.78
C ASN A 106 -16.92 -3.84 7.32
N VAL A 107 -16.94 -4.43 8.51
CA VAL A 107 -18.14 -4.95 9.19
C VAL A 107 -19.26 -3.90 9.39
N ASN A 108 -18.94 -2.60 9.30
CA ASN A 108 -19.90 -1.51 9.40
C ASN A 108 -20.34 -0.97 8.03
N GLY A 109 -20.03 -1.68 6.93
CA GLY A 109 -20.33 -1.26 5.56
C GLY A 109 -19.54 -0.04 5.08
N ARG A 110 -18.44 0.32 5.75
CA ARG A 110 -17.59 1.45 5.32
C ARG A 110 -16.49 0.95 4.40
N ASP A 111 -16.29 1.66 3.28
CA ASP A 111 -15.22 1.34 2.33
C ASP A 111 -13.85 1.39 3.00
N ILE A 112 -13.12 0.28 2.88
CA ILE A 112 -11.77 0.12 3.40
C ILE A 112 -10.79 0.91 2.54
N CYS A 113 -10.87 0.76 1.22
CA CYS A 113 -10.04 1.48 0.26
C CYS A 113 -10.92 2.35 -0.64
N ARG A 114 -10.40 3.51 -1.07
CA ARG A 114 -11.09 4.44 -1.95
C ARG A 114 -10.14 4.90 -3.04
N GLN A 115 -10.68 5.58 -4.05
CA GLN A 115 -9.90 6.13 -5.15
C GLN A 115 -8.81 7.11 -4.68
N ILE A 116 -9.02 7.84 -3.57
CA ILE A 116 -8.05 8.81 -3.07
C ILE A 116 -6.74 8.15 -2.60
N GLU A 117 -6.79 6.93 -2.06
CA GLU A 117 -5.57 6.20 -1.71
C GLU A 117 -4.77 5.79 -2.95
N LEU A 118 -5.46 5.39 -4.03
CA LEU A 118 -4.82 5.07 -5.31
C LEU A 118 -4.19 6.30 -5.96
N ASP A 119 -4.92 7.40 -6.01
CA ASP A 119 -4.44 8.64 -6.60
C ASP A 119 -3.22 9.17 -5.85
N ALA A 120 -3.24 9.13 -4.52
CA ALA A 120 -2.12 9.56 -3.69
C ALA A 120 -0.88 8.69 -3.91
N LEU A 121 -1.03 7.36 -3.96
CA LEU A 121 0.11 6.46 -4.24
C LEU A 121 0.73 6.70 -5.62
N LYS A 122 -0.10 6.93 -6.65
CA LYS A 122 0.36 7.29 -8.01
C LYS A 122 1.07 8.64 -8.04
N ASP A 123 0.53 9.64 -7.35
CA ASP A 123 1.12 10.98 -7.27
C ASP A 123 2.46 10.95 -6.50
N VAL A 124 2.60 10.11 -5.48
CA VAL A 124 3.87 9.89 -4.77
C VAL A 124 4.90 9.24 -5.68
N GLU A 125 4.54 8.18 -6.41
CA GLU A 125 5.44 7.53 -7.39
C GLU A 125 5.89 8.53 -8.46
N ARG A 126 4.94 9.29 -9.02
CA ARG A 126 5.24 10.34 -9.99
C ARG A 126 6.19 11.41 -9.44
N ARG A 127 5.97 11.85 -8.20
CA ARG A 127 6.85 12.81 -7.53
C ARG A 127 8.26 12.26 -7.35
N LYS A 128 8.40 10.97 -7.01
CA LYS A 128 9.72 10.31 -6.90
C LYS A 128 10.46 10.26 -8.24
N GLU A 129 9.77 9.94 -9.33
CA GLU A 129 10.35 9.99 -10.67
C GLU A 129 10.82 11.40 -11.04
N LEU A 130 10.01 12.42 -10.75
CA LEU A 130 10.36 13.82 -11.03
C LEU A 130 11.55 14.28 -10.20
N LYS A 131 11.64 13.91 -8.92
CA LYS A 131 12.81 14.21 -8.08
C LYS A 131 14.09 13.59 -8.68
N LYS A 132 14.03 12.34 -9.12
CA LYS A 132 15.15 11.69 -9.81
C LYS A 132 15.55 12.41 -11.10
N LYS A 133 14.57 12.81 -11.93
CA LYS A 133 14.83 13.59 -13.14
C LYS A 133 15.45 14.96 -12.84
N LEU A 134 15.05 15.59 -11.74
CA LEU A 134 15.61 16.86 -11.30
C LEU A 134 17.08 16.74 -10.89
N GLU A 135 17.48 15.61 -10.30
CA GLU A 135 18.88 15.31 -9.98
C GLU A 135 19.73 15.15 -11.25
N GLU A 136 19.13 14.63 -12.33
CA GLU A 136 19.78 14.46 -13.63
C GLU A 136 19.82 15.76 -14.46
N ASN A 137 18.77 16.59 -14.37
CA ASN A 137 18.62 17.82 -15.13
C ASN A 137 17.82 18.86 -14.33
N ASP A 138 18.47 19.96 -13.97
CA ASP A 138 17.89 21.00 -13.11
C ASP A 138 16.95 21.94 -13.87
N GLU A 139 15.72 21.46 -14.11
CA GLU A 139 14.68 22.20 -14.83
C GLU A 139 13.64 22.83 -13.88
N GLU A 140 13.37 24.12 -14.06
CA GLU A 140 12.38 24.86 -13.24
C GLU A 140 10.96 24.30 -13.40
N ASP A 141 10.61 23.75 -14.58
CA ASP A 141 9.30 23.13 -14.79
C ASP A 141 9.12 21.86 -13.93
N ILE A 142 10.17 21.04 -13.80
CA ILE A 142 10.16 19.87 -12.92
C ILE A 142 9.96 20.30 -11.46
N ARG A 143 10.66 21.35 -11.01
CA ARG A 143 10.48 21.91 -9.66
C ARG A 143 9.05 22.38 -9.42
N LYS A 144 8.44 23.06 -10.40
CA LYS A 144 7.05 23.51 -10.33
C LYS A 144 6.08 22.33 -10.23
N GLN A 145 6.26 21.29 -11.04
CA GLN A 145 5.42 20.07 -10.96
C GLN A 145 5.55 19.38 -9.59
N ILE A 146 6.76 19.28 -9.03
CA ILE A 146 6.98 18.71 -7.69
C ILE A 146 6.25 19.53 -6.62
N ARG A 147 6.27 20.87 -6.69
CA ARG A 147 5.54 21.74 -5.74
C ARG A 147 4.04 21.51 -5.81
N GLN A 148 3.47 21.47 -7.01
CA GLN A 148 2.05 21.20 -7.22
C GLN A 148 1.63 19.83 -6.69
N LEU A 149 2.46 18.79 -6.90
CA LEU A 149 2.22 17.47 -6.34
C LEU A 149 2.30 17.48 -4.81
N ASN A 150 3.23 18.20 -4.20
CA ASN A 150 3.29 18.32 -2.74
C ASN A 150 2.02 18.96 -2.17
N GLU A 151 1.52 20.04 -2.78
CA GLU A 151 0.27 20.69 -2.37
C GLU A 151 -0.92 19.74 -2.47
N LYS A 152 -1.06 19.08 -3.63
CA LYS A 152 -2.12 18.08 -3.86
C LYS A 152 -2.06 16.92 -2.86
N LEU A 153 -0.86 16.40 -2.57
CA LEU A 153 -0.68 15.30 -1.62
C LEU A 153 -1.03 15.72 -0.18
N MET A 154 -0.67 16.93 0.24
CA MET A 154 -1.07 17.46 1.56
C MET A 154 -2.60 17.57 1.68
N GLU A 155 -3.28 18.05 0.64
CA GLU A 155 -4.76 18.08 0.63
C GLU A 155 -5.36 16.68 0.69
N MET A 156 -4.75 15.71 0.00
CA MET A 156 -5.18 14.31 0.02
C MET A 156 -4.98 13.64 1.38
N GLU A 157 -3.87 13.89 2.08
CA GLU A 157 -3.64 13.37 3.45
C GLU A 157 -4.75 13.81 4.41
N VAL A 158 -5.13 15.09 4.36
CA VAL A 158 -6.20 15.65 5.19
C VAL A 158 -7.57 15.07 4.80
N ARG A 159 -7.92 15.10 3.50
CA ARG A 159 -9.23 14.64 3.02
C ARG A 159 -9.40 13.13 3.16
N GLY A 160 -8.35 12.38 2.85
CA GLY A 160 -8.28 10.93 2.87
C GLY A 160 -8.09 10.35 4.27
N LYS A 161 -7.67 11.18 5.23
CA LYS A 161 -7.35 10.77 6.61
C LYS A 161 -6.31 9.65 6.60
N PHE A 162 -5.17 9.95 6.00
CA PHE A 162 -3.98 9.11 6.01
C PHE A 162 -2.72 9.97 6.05
N SER A 163 -1.59 9.37 6.41
CA SER A 163 -0.26 9.96 6.21
C SER A 163 0.55 9.17 5.19
N ILE A 164 1.40 9.85 4.44
CA ILE A 164 2.31 9.27 3.46
C ILE A 164 3.64 8.99 4.15
N VAL A 165 4.10 7.74 4.08
CA VAL A 165 5.43 7.34 4.53
C VAL A 165 6.23 6.90 3.31
N GLU A 166 7.25 7.66 2.96
CA GLU A 166 8.15 7.34 1.87
C GLU A 166 9.37 6.57 2.39
N SER A 167 9.74 5.50 1.70
CA SER A 167 11.08 4.95 1.86
C SER A 167 12.12 5.92 1.31
N SER A 168 13.21 6.06 2.06
CA SER A 168 14.45 6.75 1.64
C SER A 168 15.15 6.02 0.51
#